data_AF-A0A644YKJ1-F1
#
_entry.id   AF-A0A644YKJ1-F1
#
_cell.length_a   1.000
_cell.length_b   1.000
_cell.length_c   1.000
_cell.angle_alpha   90.00
_cell.angle_beta   90.00
_cell.angle_gamma   90.00
#
_symmetry.space_group_name_H-M   'P 1'
#
loop_
_entity.id
_entity.type
_entity.pdbx_description
1 polymer ?
#
loop_
_entity_poly.entity_id
_entity_poly.type
_entity_poly.pdbx_seq_one_letter_code
_entity_poly.pdbx_strand_id
1 'polypeptide(L)'
;MTQNKLIATEQMATEYALLKSGKANMTITLPEVNEFTLGELLYMFEVATGFAGELLNINAFDQPGVEEGKNATYAMFDRPGYEEKKKELASKPEKLDKYII
;
A
#
# COMPACT_ATOMS: atom_id res chain seq x y z
N MET A 1 -19.75 10.93 30.26
CA MET A 1 -18.66 10.68 29.29
C MET A 1 -19.32 10.46 27.94
N THR A 2 -18.89 11.12 26.86
CA THR A 2 -19.39 10.84 25.51
C THR A 2 -18.46 9.86 24.80
N GLN A 3 -18.95 9.11 23.82
CA GLN A 3 -18.12 8.22 23.00
C GLN A 3 -17.00 9.00 22.28
N ASN A 4 -17.31 10.19 21.76
CA ASN A 4 -16.31 11.07 21.14
C ASN A 4 -15.18 11.44 22.10
N LYS A 5 -15.51 11.73 23.37
CA LYS A 5 -14.49 12.04 24.38
C LYS A 5 -13.62 10.82 24.71
N LEU A 6 -14.20 9.63 24.73
CA LEU A 6 -13.44 8.39 24.92
C LEU A 6 -12.45 8.18 23.77
N ILE A 7 -12.92 8.23 22.52
CA ILE A 7 -12.08 8.02 21.33
C ILE A 7 -10.93 9.05 21.26
N ALA A 8 -11.20 10.33 21.50
CA ALA A 8 -10.16 11.37 21.51
C ALA A 8 -9.13 11.15 22.62
N THR A 9 -9.58 10.64 23.78
CA THR A 9 -8.66 10.30 24.89
C THR A 9 -7.78 9.10 24.51
N GLU A 10 -8.34 8.08 23.87
CA GLU A 10 -7.60 6.90 23.42
C GLU A 10 -6.57 7.22 22.32
N GLN A 11 -6.92 8.09 21.37
CA GLN A 11 -5.98 8.61 20.37
C GLN A 11 -4.79 9.29 21.04
N MET A 12 -5.02 10.27 21.91
CA MET A 12 -3.95 10.97 22.64
C MET A 12 -3.08 10.01 23.46
N ALA A 13 -3.69 9.06 24.17
CA ALA A 13 -2.96 8.09 24.98
C ALA A 13 -2.04 7.21 24.12
N THR A 14 -2.50 6.83 22.93
CA THR A 14 -1.73 6.03 21.96
C THR A 14 -0.58 6.83 21.36
N GLU A 15 -0.82 8.08 20.95
CA GLU A 15 0.23 8.98 20.46
C GLU A 15 1.35 9.15 21.50
N TYR A 16 0.98 9.36 22.77
CA TYR A 16 1.94 9.45 23.86
C TYR A 16 2.76 8.16 24.06
N ALA A 17 2.11 6.99 23.97
CA ALA A 17 2.80 5.70 24.08
C ALA A 17 3.79 5.46 22.93
N LEU A 18 3.43 5.83 21.70
CA LEU A 18 4.32 5.77 20.53
C LEU A 18 5.52 6.71 20.70
N LEU A 19 5.28 7.96 21.13
CA LEU A 19 6.34 8.91 21.43
C LEU A 19 7.31 8.36 22.49
N LYS A 20 6.79 7.83 23.60
CA LYS A 20 7.61 7.26 24.68
C LYS A 20 8.43 6.04 24.24
N SER A 21 7.94 5.28 23.27
CA SER A 21 8.64 4.11 22.71
C SER A 21 9.60 4.47 21.55
N GLY A 22 9.79 5.77 21.26
CA GLY A 22 10.68 6.24 20.21
C GLY A 22 10.17 5.92 18.81
N LYS A 23 8.85 5.77 18.63
CA LYS A 23 8.21 5.51 17.35
C LYS A 23 7.64 6.80 16.78
N ALA A 24 8.06 7.12 15.55
CA ALA A 24 7.51 8.25 14.81
C ALA A 24 5.99 8.07 14.59
N ASN A 25 5.25 9.16 14.74
CA ASN A 25 3.82 9.23 14.50
C ASN A 25 3.46 10.61 13.89
N MET A 26 2.32 10.67 13.20
CA MET A 26 1.79 11.86 12.54
C MET A 26 0.27 11.80 12.59
N THR A 27 -0.37 12.96 12.74
CA THR A 27 -1.83 13.09 12.81
C THR A 27 -2.31 14.10 11.79
N ILE A 28 -3.36 13.73 11.04
CA ILE A 28 -4.05 14.58 10.06
C ILE A 28 -5.46 14.79 10.58
N THR A 29 -5.79 16.05 10.90
CA THR A 29 -7.08 16.41 11.50
C THR A 29 -7.98 17.06 10.47
N LEU A 30 -9.14 16.46 10.22
CA LEU A 30 -10.19 17.05 9.40
C LEU A 30 -11.17 17.81 10.31
N PRO A 31 -11.66 18.99 9.91
CA PRO A 31 -12.63 19.75 10.70
C PRO A 31 -13.99 19.02 10.82
N GLU A 32 -14.37 18.27 9.77
CA GLU A 32 -15.53 17.39 9.72
C GLU A 32 -15.30 16.32 8.65
N VAL A 33 -16.21 15.33 8.54
CA VAL A 33 -16.17 14.33 7.47
C VAL A 33 -17.30 14.62 6.50
N ASN A 34 -16.95 15.21 5.36
CA ASN A 34 -17.86 15.52 4.26
C ASN A 34 -17.13 15.44 2.91
N GLU A 35 -17.84 15.65 1.81
CA GLU A 35 -17.29 15.55 0.46
C GLU A 35 -16.15 16.54 0.21
N PHE A 36 -16.24 17.74 0.80
CA PHE A 36 -15.23 18.79 0.66
C PHE A 36 -13.90 18.39 1.32
N THR A 37 -13.95 18.09 2.62
CA THR A 37 -12.80 17.70 3.44
C THR A 37 -12.19 16.37 2.99
N LEU A 38 -13.00 15.45 2.48
CA LEU A 38 -12.51 14.22 1.87
C LEU A 38 -11.77 14.49 0.56
N GLY A 39 -12.25 15.41 -0.26
CA GLY A 39 -11.56 15.85 -1.47
C GLY A 39 -10.19 16.47 -1.17
N GLU A 40 -10.11 17.31 -0.15
CA GLU A 40 -8.83 17.87 0.34
C GLU A 40 -7.86 16.76 0.77
N LEU A 41 -8.34 15.79 1.54
CA LEU A 41 -7.51 14.68 2.03
C LEU A 41 -6.96 13.82 0.88
N LEU A 42 -7.81 13.48 -0.09
CA LEU A 42 -7.42 12.70 -1.27
C LEU A 42 -6.36 13.43 -2.08
N TYR A 43 -6.61 14.69 -2.43
CA TYR A 43 -5.67 15.48 -3.23
C TYR A 43 -4.34 15.69 -2.50
N MET A 44 -4.37 15.92 -1.19
CA MET A 44 -3.16 16.00 -0.36
C MET A 44 -2.32 14.71 -0.46
N PHE A 45 -2.94 13.54 -0.39
CA PHE A 45 -2.23 12.27 -0.52
C PHE A 45 -1.74 11.98 -1.95
N GLU A 46 -2.49 12.36 -2.98
CA GLU A 46 -2.05 12.27 -4.38
C GLU A 46 -0.78 13.09 -4.61
N VAL A 47 -0.77 14.34 -4.16
CA VAL A 47 0.38 15.23 -4.25
C VAL A 47 1.56 14.72 -3.42
N ALA A 48 1.28 14.26 -2.18
CA ALA A 48 2.32 13.67 -1.32
C ALA A 48 2.94 12.43 -1.96
N THR A 49 2.16 11.60 -2.65
CA THR A 49 2.66 10.42 -3.39
C THR A 49 3.57 10.83 -4.54
N GLY A 50 3.19 11.86 -5.31
CA GLY A 50 4.04 12.40 -6.37
C GLY A 50 5.39 12.90 -5.84
N PHE A 51 5.38 13.68 -4.75
CA PHE A 51 6.62 14.12 -4.10
C PHE A 51 7.43 12.97 -3.52
N ALA A 52 6.79 11.98 -2.91
CA ALA A 52 7.47 10.81 -2.38
C ALA A 52 8.20 10.03 -3.48
N GLY A 53 7.61 9.90 -4.67
CA GLY A 53 8.28 9.28 -5.82
C GLY A 53 9.60 9.96 -6.16
N GLU A 54 9.58 11.29 -6.32
CA GLU A 54 10.77 12.09 -6.60
C GLU A 54 11.81 11.98 -5.47
N LEU A 55 11.39 12.10 -4.21
CA LEU A 55 12.27 11.99 -3.04
C LEU A 55 12.93 10.60 -2.92
N LEU A 56 12.24 9.56 -3.36
CA LEU A 56 12.73 8.18 -3.37
C LEU A 56 13.43 7.80 -4.67
N ASN A 57 13.53 8.72 -5.64
CA ASN A 57 14.10 8.50 -6.97
C ASN A 57 13.42 7.32 -7.72
N ILE A 58 12.09 7.28 -7.67
CA ILE A 58 11.24 6.32 -8.39
C ILE A 58 10.15 7.05 -9.18
N ASN A 59 9.66 6.42 -10.24
CA ASN A 59 8.49 6.94 -10.94
C ASN A 59 7.21 6.57 -10.18
N ALA A 60 6.55 7.56 -9.57
CA ALA A 60 5.28 7.35 -8.87
C ALA A 60 4.09 7.06 -9.80
N PHE A 61 4.26 7.18 -11.12
CA PHE A 61 3.19 7.12 -12.11
C PHE A 61 3.26 5.87 -13.01
N ASP A 62 4.17 4.94 -12.75
CA ASP A 62 4.21 3.65 -13.43
C ASP A 62 3.98 2.47 -12.49
N GLN A 63 3.82 1.28 -13.08
CA GLN A 63 3.55 0.04 -12.36
C GLN A 63 4.03 -1.20 -13.13
N PRO A 64 5.31 -1.27 -13.55
CA PRO A 64 5.80 -2.34 -14.44
C PRO A 64 5.62 -3.75 -13.88
N GLY A 65 5.67 -3.92 -12.55
CA GLY A 65 5.54 -5.22 -11.90
C GLY A 65 4.17 -5.90 -12.07
N VAL A 66 3.11 -5.16 -12.38
CA VAL A 66 1.75 -5.74 -12.51
C VAL A 66 1.57 -6.52 -13.80
N GLU A 67 2.29 -6.14 -14.86
CA GLU A 67 2.17 -6.78 -16.17
C GLU A 67 2.74 -8.19 -16.15
N GLU A 68 3.81 -8.42 -15.38
CA GLU A 68 4.39 -9.74 -15.20
C GLU A 68 3.39 -10.72 -14.56
N GLY A 69 2.63 -10.28 -13.55
CA GLY A 69 1.56 -11.06 -12.94
C GLY A 69 0.42 -11.39 -13.91
N LYS A 70 0.05 -10.45 -14.79
CA LYS A 70 -0.95 -10.67 -15.84
C LYS A 70 -0.45 -11.69 -16.87
N ASN A 71 0.78 -11.54 -17.35
CA ASN A 71 1.40 -12.44 -18.32
C ASN A 71 1.49 -13.87 -17.77
N ALA A 72 1.89 -14.01 -16.50
CA ALA A 72 1.93 -15.30 -15.85
C ALA A 72 0.53 -15.93 -15.75
N THR A 73 -0.49 -15.13 -15.42
CA THR A 73 -1.88 -15.58 -15.39
C THR A 73 -2.36 -16.04 -16.76
N TYR A 74 -2.11 -15.26 -17.82
CA TYR A 74 -2.48 -15.64 -19.19
C TYR A 74 -1.81 -16.94 -19.63
N ALA A 75 -0.54 -17.13 -19.29
CA ALA A 75 0.19 -18.37 -19.57
C ALA A 75 -0.40 -19.58 -18.83
N MET A 76 -0.83 -19.41 -17.58
CA MET A 76 -1.47 -20.47 -16.79
C MET A 76 -2.86 -20.85 -17.32
N PHE A 77 -3.58 -19.91 -17.95
CA PHE A 77 -4.88 -20.14 -18.60
C PHE A 77 -4.78 -20.53 -20.09
N ASP A 78 -3.59 -20.93 -20.56
CA ASP A 78 -3.41 -21.43 -21.94
C ASP A 78 -3.81 -20.44 -23.04
N ARG A 79 -3.63 -19.14 -22.79
CA ARG A 79 -3.89 -18.10 -23.79
C ARG A 79 -2.91 -18.23 -24.96
N PRO A 80 -3.38 -18.28 -26.23
CA PRO A 80 -2.50 -18.32 -27.39
C PRO A 80 -1.52 -17.15 -27.42
N GLY A 81 -0.24 -17.42 -27.70
CA GLY A 81 0.85 -16.44 -27.73
C GLY A 81 1.63 -16.30 -26.42
N TYR A 82 1.30 -17.09 -25.39
CA TYR A 82 1.99 -17.11 -24.08
C TYR A 82 2.70 -18.45 -23.79
N GLU A 83 2.94 -19.26 -24.81
CA GLU A 83 3.47 -20.63 -24.69
C GLU A 83 4.89 -20.64 -24.10
N GLU A 84 5.75 -19.70 -24.50
CA GLU A 84 7.10 -19.57 -23.95
C GLU A 84 7.07 -19.16 -22.47
N LYS A 85 6.14 -18.26 -22.10
CA LYS A 85 5.95 -17.87 -20.71
C LYS A 85 5.43 -19.04 -19.86
N LYS A 86 4.59 -19.91 -20.43
CA LYS A 86 4.13 -21.13 -19.76
C LYS A 86 5.28 -22.10 -19.49
N LYS A 87 6.21 -22.25 -20.45
CA LYS A 87 7.42 -23.07 -20.27
C LYS A 87 8.33 -22.52 -19.17
N GLU A 88 8.55 -21.21 -19.16
CA GLU A 88 9.30 -20.52 -18.10
C GLU A 88 8.68 -20.73 -16.71
N LEU A 89 7.35 -20.63 -16.59
CA LEU A 89 6.66 -20.88 -15.33
C LEU A 89 6.74 -22.34 -14.87
N ALA A 90 6.80 -23.29 -15.82
CA ALA A 90 6.93 -24.70 -15.52
C ALA A 90 8.35 -25.07 -15.05
N SER A 91 9.38 -24.30 -15.41
CA SER A 91 10.77 -24.52 -14.98
C SER A 91 11.12 -23.85 -13.65
N LYS A 92 10.14 -23.25 -12.95
CA LYS A 92 10.36 -22.63 -11.64
C LYS A 92 10.84 -23.67 -10.61
N PRO A 93 11.75 -23.29 -9.69
CA PRO A 93 12.20 -24.18 -8.64
C PRO A 93 11.05 -24.53 -7.68
N GLU A 94 11.12 -25.71 -7.06
CA GLU A 94 10.20 -26.11 -6.00
C GLU A 94 10.33 -25.17 -4.79
N LYS A 95 9.21 -24.98 -4.09
CA LYS A 95 9.21 -24.19 -2.86
C LYS A 95 10.05 -24.90 -1.81
N LEU A 96 10.88 -24.14 -1.11
CA LEU A 96 11.70 -24.69 -0.04
C LEU A 96 10.84 -24.88 1.22
N ASP A 97 10.75 -26.11 1.72
CA ASP A 97 9.92 -26.48 2.88
C ASP A 97 10.18 -25.62 4.12
N LYS A 98 11.43 -25.16 4.33
CA LYS A 98 11.79 -24.26 5.44
C LYS A 98 11.12 -22.88 5.41
N TYR A 99 10.48 -22.50 4.31
CA TYR A 99 9.75 -21.23 4.15
C TYR A 99 8.25 -21.42 3.95
N ILE A 100 7.75 -22.64 4.15
CA ILE A 100 6.32 -22.96 4.14
C ILE A 100 5.87 -22.94 5.61
N ILE A 101 5.00 -21.97 5.96
CA ILE A 101 4.37 -21.85 7.29
C ILE A 101 3.09 -22.69 7.32
#